data_AF-A0A946GUX1-F1
#
_entry.id   AF-A0A946GUX1-F1
#
_cell.length_a   1.000
_cell.length_b   1.000
_cell.length_c   1.000
_cell.angle_alpha   90.00
_cell.angle_beta   90.00
_cell.angle_gamma   90.00
#
_symmetry.space_group_name_H-M   'P 1'
#
loop_
_entity.id
_entity.type
_entity.pdbx_description
1 polymer ?
#
loop_
_entity_poly.entity_id
_entity_poly.type
_entity_poly.pdbx_seq_one_letter_code
_entity_poly.pdbx_strand_id
1 'polypeptide(L)'
;MKNIDAPVRNDAMNCFVCGTDNAIGLKIEFILSEKGCTGNFTPKKEHSGFDNVTHGGIVFSILDDAMANWFYLQGASGFTAKSEIRYRNA
;
A
#
# COMPACT_ATOMS: atom_id res chain seq x y z
N MET A 1 -9.95 14.04 9.77
CA MET A 1 -9.59 15.38 9.25
C MET A 1 -8.67 15.13 8.06
N LYS A 2 -9.11 15.42 6.83
CA LYS A 2 -8.25 15.24 5.64
C LYS A 2 -7.16 16.30 5.71
N ASN A 3 -5.89 15.90 5.68
CA ASN A 3 -4.79 16.85 5.51
C ASN A 3 -4.88 17.41 4.10
N ILE A 4 -5.36 18.66 4.00
CA ILE A 4 -5.57 19.38 2.73
C ILE A 4 -4.23 19.76 2.07
N ASP A 5 -3.11 19.67 2.81
CA ASP A 5 -1.76 20.01 2.33
C ASP A 5 -0.85 18.79 2.07
N ALA A 6 -1.40 17.56 2.08
CA ALA A 6 -0.61 16.41 1.68
C ALA A 6 -0.30 16.51 0.18
N PRO A 7 0.98 16.55 -0.25
CA PRO A 7 1.33 16.69 -1.65
C PRO A 7 0.73 15.53 -2.45
N VAL A 8 -0.03 15.85 -3.50
CA VAL A 8 -0.53 14.85 -4.45
C VAL A 8 0.67 14.10 -5.04
N ARG A 9 0.71 12.78 -4.85
CA ARG A 9 1.82 11.92 -5.24
C ARG A 9 1.84 11.68 -6.76
N ASN A 10 2.23 12.69 -7.52
CA ASN A 10 2.20 12.64 -8.98
C ASN A 10 3.18 11.62 -9.60
N ASP A 11 4.21 11.22 -8.87
CA ASP A 11 5.19 10.21 -9.32
C ASP A 11 4.73 8.76 -9.16
N ALA A 12 3.62 8.53 -8.44
CA ALA A 12 3.11 7.19 -8.15
C ALA A 12 1.69 6.93 -8.67
N MET A 13 1.19 7.76 -9.60
CA MET A 13 -0.14 7.59 -10.22
C MET A 13 -0.32 6.19 -10.84
N ASN A 14 0.78 5.60 -11.34
CA ASN A 14 0.82 4.25 -11.92
C ASN A 14 1.30 3.16 -10.95
N CYS A 15 1.51 3.47 -9.66
CA CYS A 15 1.91 2.48 -8.66
C CYS A 15 0.89 1.33 -8.61
N PHE A 16 1.39 0.09 -8.50
CA PHE A 16 0.52 -1.09 -8.43
C PHE A 16 -0.38 -1.09 -7.19
N VAL A 17 0.06 -0.50 -6.07
CA VAL A 17 -0.67 -0.56 -4.80
C VAL A 17 -1.51 0.70 -4.57
N CYS A 18 -0.90 1.88 -4.46
CA CYS A 18 -1.62 3.14 -4.21
C CYS A 18 -2.01 3.96 -5.46
N GLY A 19 -1.51 3.62 -6.65
CA GLY A 19 -1.69 4.43 -7.85
C GLY A 19 -3.13 4.42 -8.36
N THR A 20 -3.73 5.60 -8.52
CA THR A 20 -5.13 5.76 -8.96
C THR A 20 -5.34 5.41 -10.44
N ASP A 21 -4.31 5.58 -11.26
CA ASP A 21 -4.39 5.48 -12.72
C ASP A 21 -3.97 4.08 -13.22
N ASN A 22 -3.41 3.24 -12.34
CA ASN A 22 -3.05 1.89 -12.70
C ASN A 22 -4.31 1.02 -12.90
N ALA A 23 -4.62 0.67 -14.14
CA ALA A 23 -5.83 -0.09 -14.48
C ALA A 23 -5.96 -1.43 -13.72
N ILE A 24 -4.84 -2.08 -13.43
CA ILE A 24 -4.76 -3.37 -12.72
C ILE A 24 -4.31 -3.23 -11.27
N GLY A 25 -4.12 -2.00 -10.78
CA GLY A 25 -3.63 -1.72 -9.44
C GLY A 25 -4.68 -1.95 -8.35
N LEU A 26 -4.20 -2.10 -7.11
CA LEU A 26 -5.04 -2.29 -5.92
C LEU A 26 -5.76 -1.00 -5.50
N LYS A 27 -5.24 0.17 -5.91
CA LYS A 27 -5.82 1.52 -5.69
C LYS A 27 -6.13 1.80 -4.22
N ILE A 28 -5.22 1.42 -3.33
CA ILE A 28 -5.37 1.63 -1.88
C ILE A 28 -5.05 3.08 -1.54
N GLU A 29 -6.03 3.78 -0.95
CA GLU A 29 -5.80 5.07 -0.31
C GLU A 29 -5.19 4.85 1.08
N PHE A 30 -4.04 5.47 1.32
CA PHE A 30 -3.37 5.48 2.61
C PHE A 30 -3.60 6.80 3.33
N ILE A 31 -3.94 6.72 4.61
CA ILE A 31 -4.24 7.88 5.47
C ILE A 31 -3.27 7.86 6.65
N LEU A 32 -2.52 8.96 6.83
CA LEU A 32 -1.68 9.17 8.00
C LEU A 32 -2.51 9.77 9.15
N SER A 33 -2.34 9.22 10.35
CA SER A 33 -2.96 9.68 11.59
C SER A 33 -1.98 9.56 12.75
N GLU A 34 -2.38 10.05 13.93
CA GLU A 34 -1.60 9.87 15.17
C GLU A 34 -1.33 8.40 15.52
N LYS A 35 -2.15 7.47 15.01
CA LYS A 35 -2.00 6.02 15.24
C LYS A 35 -1.11 5.33 14.21
N GLY A 36 -0.63 6.06 13.20
CA GLY A 36 0.15 5.53 12.08
C GLY A 36 -0.53 5.71 10.72
N CYS A 37 -0.02 5.00 9.71
CA CYS A 37 -0.53 5.00 8.35
C CYS A 37 -1.43 3.77 8.13
N THR A 38 -2.65 3.99 7.65
CA THR A 38 -3.64 2.93 7.44
C THR A 38 -4.22 2.98 6.04
N GLY A 39 -4.50 1.81 5.46
CA GLY A 39 -5.23 1.65 4.20
C GLY A 39 -6.16 0.44 4.27
N ASN A 40 -7.19 0.43 3.42
CA ASN A 40 -8.17 -0.67 3.37
C ASN A 40 -8.00 -1.45 2.07
N PHE A 41 -8.01 -2.78 2.18
CA PHE A 41 -7.93 -3.69 1.05
C PHE A 41 -8.94 -4.81 1.19
N THR A 42 -9.70 -5.06 0.14
CA THR A 42 -10.57 -6.23 0.01
C THR A 42 -10.03 -7.09 -1.13
N PRO A 43 -9.54 -8.31 -0.85
CA PRO A 43 -9.07 -9.21 -1.89
C PRO A 43 -10.17 -9.56 -2.89
N LYS A 44 -9.79 -9.71 -4.15
CA LYS A 44 -10.65 -10.21 -5.23
C LYS A 44 -10.14 -11.58 -5.65
N LYS A 45 -10.92 -12.30 -6.47
CA LYS A 45 -10.57 -13.64 -6.93
C LYS A 45 -9.23 -13.66 -7.68
N GLU A 46 -8.98 -12.62 -8.48
CA GLU A 46 -7.72 -12.41 -9.21
C GLU A 46 -6.50 -12.15 -8.32
N HIS A 47 -6.69 -11.83 -7.03
CA HIS A 47 -5.61 -11.64 -6.07
C HIS A 47 -5.24 -12.94 -5.33
N SER A 48 -5.87 -14.07 -5.65
CA SER A 48 -5.63 -15.33 -4.97
C SER A 48 -4.24 -15.89 -5.31
N GLY A 49 -3.59 -16.46 -4.30
CA GLY A 49 -2.43 -17.31 -4.45
C GLY A 49 -2.85 -18.77 -4.59
N PHE A 50 -2.70 -19.53 -3.50
CA PHE A 50 -3.11 -20.93 -3.42
C PHE A 50 -4.34 -21.08 -2.53
N ASP A 51 -5.19 -22.06 -2.84
CA ASP A 51 -6.32 -22.50 -1.99
C ASP A 51 -7.28 -21.36 -1.56
N ASN A 52 -7.65 -20.49 -2.49
CA ASN A 52 -8.52 -19.32 -2.24
C ASN A 52 -8.00 -18.30 -1.21
N VAL A 53 -6.72 -18.40 -0.81
CA VAL A 53 -6.05 -17.43 0.06
C VAL A 53 -5.51 -16.27 -0.80
N THR A 54 -5.43 -15.07 -0.23
CA THR A 54 -4.78 -13.93 -0.90
C THR A 54 -3.31 -14.23 -1.12
N HIS A 55 -2.79 -13.95 -2.33
CA HIS A 55 -1.38 -14.21 -2.63
C HIS A 55 -0.48 -13.44 -1.66
N GLY A 56 0.46 -14.13 -0.99
CA GLY A 56 1.32 -13.53 0.02
C GLY A 56 2.11 -12.32 -0.51
N GLY A 57 2.53 -12.37 -1.77
CA GLY A 57 3.17 -11.23 -2.46
C GLY A 57 2.28 -9.98 -2.57
N ILE A 58 0.96 -10.13 -2.72
CA ILE A 58 0.02 -8.98 -2.70
C ILE A 58 -0.02 -8.37 -1.31
N VAL A 59 -0.14 -9.21 -0.28
CA VAL A 59 -0.09 -8.75 1.12
C VAL A 59 1.23 -8.04 1.42
N PHE A 60 2.36 -8.58 0.93
CA PHE A 60 3.66 -7.94 1.05
C PHE A 60 3.69 -6.57 0.38
N SER A 61 3.25 -6.46 -0.88
CA SER A 61 3.21 -5.19 -1.60
C SER A 61 2.37 -4.14 -0.88
N ILE A 62 1.24 -4.54 -0.28
CA ILE A 62 0.40 -3.64 0.53
C ILE A 62 1.16 -3.12 1.75
N LEU A 63 1.86 -4.01 2.47
CA LEU A 63 2.63 -3.63 3.65
C LEU A 63 3.84 -2.75 3.31
N ASP A 64 4.53 -3.05 2.20
CA ASP A 64 5.62 -2.23 1.67
C ASP A 64 5.13 -0.81 1.33
N ASP A 65 4.01 -0.70 0.59
CA ASP A 65 3.48 0.61 0.20
C ASP A 65 2.86 1.36 1.38
N ALA A 66 2.36 0.67 2.41
CA ALA A 66 1.95 1.31 3.67
C ALA A 66 3.14 1.99 4.38
N MET A 67 4.30 1.32 4.43
CA MET A 67 5.53 1.92 4.98
C MET A 67 6.02 3.08 4.11
N ALA A 68 6.02 2.92 2.78
CA ALA A 68 6.40 3.99 1.87
C ALA A 68 5.49 5.23 2.01
N ASN A 69 4.17 5.02 2.10
CA ASN A 69 3.21 6.11 2.32
C ASN A 69 3.32 6.73 3.71
N TRP A 70 3.72 5.98 4.75
CA TRP A 70 4.02 6.57 6.06
C TRP A 70 5.16 7.59 5.98
N PHE A 71 6.26 7.29 5.27
CA PHE A 71 7.34 8.26 5.03
C PHE A 71 6.89 9.41 4.13
N TYR A 72 6.23 9.10 3.02
CA TYR A 72 5.80 10.08 2.02
C TYR A 72 4.84 11.13 2.59
N LEU A 73 3.82 10.71 3.33
CA LEU A 73 2.83 11.62 3.92
C LEU A 73 3.42 12.51 5.03
N GLN A 74 4.66 12.25 5.48
CA GLN A 74 5.44 13.10 6.38
C GLN A 74 6.45 13.99 5.65
N GLY A 75 6.45 14.00 4.31
CA GLY A 75 7.36 14.81 3.49
C GLY A 75 8.74 14.18 3.24
N ALA A 76 8.91 12.88 3.50
CA ALA A 76 10.15 12.15 3.22
C ALA A 76 9.97 11.18 2.05
N SER A 77 11.07 10.80 1.38
CA SER A 77 11.05 9.78 0.34
C SER A 77 12.22 8.83 0.48
N GLY A 78 12.06 7.61 -0.05
CA GLY A 78 13.07 6.57 0.02
C GLY A 78 12.65 5.32 -0.74
N PHE A 79 13.62 4.43 -0.95
CA PHE A 79 13.40 3.13 -1.56
C PHE A 79 13.55 2.02 -0.52
N THR A 80 12.78 0.94 -0.68
CA THR A 80 12.90 -0.24 0.16
C THR A 80 14.28 -0.87 -0.03
N ALA A 81 15.11 -0.83 1.01
CA ALA A 81 16.44 -1.45 1.00
C ALA A 81 16.41 -2.92 1.43
N LYS A 82 15.58 -3.24 2.42
CA LYS A 82 15.36 -4.59 2.95
C LYS A 82 13.95 -4.66 3.52
N SER A 83 13.30 -5.82 3.36
CA SER A 83 12.07 -6.13 4.09
C SER A 83 12.08 -7.57 4.57
N GLU A 84 11.53 -7.79 5.76
CA GLU A 84 11.38 -9.10 6.39
C GLU A 84 9.94 -9.23 6.87
N ILE A 85 9.23 -10.23 6.35
CA ILE A 85 7.81 -10.44 6.63
C ILE A 85 7.58 -11.82 7.25
N ARG A 86 6.66 -11.88 8.20
CA ARG A 86 6.17 -13.13 8.78
C ARG A 86 4.66 -13.20 8.67
N TYR A 87 4.18 -14.06 7.77
CA TYR A 87 2.76 -14.43 7.71
C TYR A 87 2.42 -15.34 8.88
N ARG A 88 1.34 -15.03 9.60
CA ARG A 88 0.94 -15.80 10.80
C ARG A 88 -0.17 -16.80 10.49
N ASN A 89 -1.13 -16.39 9.66
CA ASN A 89 -2.28 -17.17 9.26
C ASN A 89 -2.52 -16.98 7.76
N ALA A 90 -3.22 -17.94 7.17
CA ALA A 90 -3.83 -17.83 5.86
C ALA A 90 -5.12 -17.00 5.92
#